data_AF-A0A7C7N2L9-F1
#
_entry.id   AF-A0A7C7N2L9-F1
#
_cell.length_a   1.000
_cell.length_b   1.000
_cell.length_c   1.000
_cell.angle_alpha   90.00
_cell.angle_beta   90.00
_cell.angle_gamma   90.00
#
_symmetry.space_group_name_H-M   'P 1'
#
loop_
_entity.id
_entity.type
_entity.pdbx_description
1 polymer ?
#
loop_
_entity_poly.entity_id
_entity_poly.type
_entity_poly.pdbx_seq_one_letter_code
_entity_poly.pdbx_strand_id
1 'polypeptide(L)'
;MKMSEDLGKTMISVRPGMEIDMRNIKGIEGSTLIYSLWDGYKTKNKTRQFIDCMEKLGVNVKTLHTSGHADLPALQHMVDKLQPKTLFPIHTFHPEKFERFGVPVQKLEDGKAYDLSVS
;
A
#
# COMPACT_ATOMS: atom_id res chain seq x y z
N MET A 1 0.89 -8.70 28.89
CA MET A 1 -0.08 -7.62 28.62
C MET A 1 -1.34 -7.91 29.43
N LYS A 2 -1.74 -7.03 30.37
CA LYS A 2 -3.05 -7.19 31.03
C LYS A 2 -4.11 -6.79 29.98
N MET A 3 -4.85 -7.78 29.49
CA MET A 3 -5.96 -7.51 28.58
C MET A 3 -7.14 -6.95 29.38
N SER A 4 -7.88 -6.03 28.76
CA SER A 4 -9.20 -5.61 29.26
C SER A 4 -10.08 -6.84 29.50
N GLU A 5 -10.89 -6.82 30.55
CA GLU A 5 -11.91 -7.84 30.78
C GLU A 5 -13.02 -7.79 29.70
N ASP A 6 -13.18 -6.63 29.05
CA ASP A 6 -14.12 -6.40 27.94
C ASP A 6 -13.35 -6.27 26.61
N LEU A 7 -13.34 -7.36 25.83
CA LEU A 7 -12.73 -7.39 24.49
C LEU A 7 -13.52 -6.56 23.48
N GLY A 8 -14.82 -6.30 23.71
CA GLY A 8 -15.67 -5.50 22.82
C GLY A 8 -15.25 -4.03 22.74
N LYS A 9 -14.40 -3.56 23.67
CA LYS A 9 -13.85 -2.20 23.71
C LYS A 9 -12.34 -2.16 23.51
N THR A 10 -11.74 -3.25 23.04
CA THR A 10 -10.29 -3.36 22.90
C THR A 10 -9.87 -3.23 21.44
N MET A 11 -8.93 -2.34 21.18
CA MET A 11 -8.20 -2.26 19.91
C MET A 11 -6.76 -2.73 20.12
N ILE A 12 -6.29 -3.63 19.25
CA ILE A 12 -4.93 -4.18 19.30
C ILE A 12 -4.25 -3.92 17.97
N SER A 13 -3.07 -3.28 18.02
CA SER A 13 -2.20 -3.21 16.85
C SER A 13 -1.45 -4.54 16.71
N VAL A 14 -1.58 -5.17 15.54
CA VAL A 14 -1.01 -6.47 15.26
C VAL A 14 -0.14 -6.43 14.00
N ARG A 15 0.78 -7.38 13.89
CA ARG A 15 1.63 -7.54 12.70
C ARG A 15 1.87 -9.03 12.41
N PRO A 16 2.23 -9.39 11.17
CA PRO A 16 2.75 -10.73 10.87
C PRO A 16 3.89 -11.12 11.82
N GLY A 17 3.87 -12.34 12.33
CA GLY A 17 4.75 -12.82 13.41
C GLY A 17 4.12 -12.84 14.81
N MET A 18 2.91 -12.28 14.99
CA MET A 18 2.16 -12.33 16.25
C MET A 18 1.15 -13.49 16.32
N GLU A 19 1.22 -14.46 15.41
CA GLU A 19 0.22 -15.55 15.30
C GLU A 19 0.08 -16.34 16.60
N ILE A 20 1.19 -16.55 17.33
CA ILE A 20 1.18 -17.23 18.63
C ILE A 20 0.41 -16.39 19.67
N ASP A 21 0.65 -15.09 19.72
CA ASP A 21 -0.05 -14.19 20.64
C ASP A 21 -1.55 -14.21 20.36
N MET A 22 -1.93 -14.12 19.07
CA MET A 22 -3.35 -14.12 18.67
C MET A 22 -4.07 -15.42 19.03
N ARG A 23 -3.41 -16.58 18.93
CA ARG A 23 -3.97 -17.88 19.35
C ARG A 23 -4.25 -17.95 20.86
N ASN A 24 -3.51 -17.18 21.66
CA ASN A 24 -3.65 -17.18 23.12
C ASN A 24 -4.73 -16.21 23.62
N ILE A 25 -5.32 -15.38 22.76
CA ILE A 25 -6.43 -14.48 23.12
C ILE A 25 -7.74 -15.28 23.11
N LYS A 26 -8.25 -15.60 24.30
CA LYS A 26 -9.57 -16.23 24.46
C LYS A 26 -10.66 -15.28 23.99
N GLY A 27 -11.62 -15.78 23.20
CA GLY A 27 -12.74 -14.96 22.70
C GLY A 27 -12.39 -14.04 21.52
N ILE A 28 -11.29 -14.33 20.81
CA ILE A 28 -10.91 -13.59 19.60
C ILE A 28 -11.83 -13.87 18.40
N GLU A 29 -12.51 -15.03 18.39
CA GLU A 29 -13.49 -15.40 17.37
C GLU A 29 -14.59 -14.32 17.27
N GLY A 30 -14.94 -13.93 16.05
CA GLY A 30 -15.91 -12.86 15.78
C GLY A 30 -15.33 -11.44 15.81
N SER A 31 -14.09 -11.26 16.28
CA SER A 31 -13.40 -9.97 16.18
C SER A 31 -13.12 -9.58 14.71
N THR A 32 -12.70 -8.33 14.49
CA THR A 32 -12.39 -7.81 13.15
C THR A 32 -10.93 -7.39 13.05
N LEU A 33 -10.20 -7.93 12.07
CA LEU A 33 -8.92 -7.41 11.64
C LEU A 33 -9.15 -6.36 10.55
N ILE A 34 -8.80 -5.11 10.85
CA ILE A 34 -8.70 -4.06 9.84
C ILE A 34 -7.32 -4.17 9.18
N TYR A 35 -7.29 -4.65 7.94
CA TYR A 35 -6.09 -4.69 7.11
C TYR A 35 -5.98 -3.37 6.32
N SER A 36 -5.16 -2.45 6.82
CA SER A 36 -4.99 -1.10 6.24
C SER A 36 -3.79 -0.96 5.30
N LEU A 37 -3.12 -2.07 5.00
CA LEU A 37 -1.96 -2.11 4.13
C LEU A 37 -2.35 -2.37 2.67
N TRP A 38 -1.41 -2.16 1.75
CA TRP A 38 -1.61 -2.47 0.34
C TRP A 38 -2.02 -3.94 0.15
N ASP A 39 -3.07 -4.18 -0.63
CA ASP A 39 -3.61 -5.53 -0.88
C ASP A 39 -2.57 -6.46 -1.55
N GLY A 40 -1.66 -5.90 -2.35
CA GLY A 40 -0.58 -6.68 -2.97
C GLY A 40 0.33 -7.39 -1.96
N TYR A 41 0.45 -6.87 -0.74
CA TYR A 41 1.22 -7.56 0.31
C TYR A 41 0.57 -8.85 0.81
N LYS A 42 -0.73 -9.07 0.58
CA LYS A 42 -1.39 -10.34 0.92
C LYS A 42 -0.81 -11.53 0.15
N THR A 43 -0.16 -11.28 -0.98
CA THR A 43 0.53 -12.32 -1.77
C THR A 43 1.89 -12.73 -1.17
N LYS A 44 2.45 -11.93 -0.24
CA LYS A 44 3.74 -12.22 0.39
C LYS A 44 3.56 -13.27 1.48
N ASN A 45 4.44 -14.28 1.52
CA ASN A 45 4.32 -15.44 2.40
C ASN A 45 4.00 -15.09 3.86
N LYS A 46 4.70 -14.14 4.47
CA LYS A 46 4.48 -13.75 5.88
C LYS A 46 3.09 -13.17 6.12
N THR A 47 2.68 -12.22 5.28
CA THR A 47 1.36 -11.57 5.41
C THR A 47 0.23 -12.55 5.14
N ARG A 48 0.40 -13.40 4.12
CA ARG A 48 -0.56 -14.47 3.81
C ARG A 48 -0.75 -15.41 5.00
N GLN A 49 0.34 -15.93 5.55
CA GLN A 49 0.30 -16.84 6.70
C GLN A 49 -0.38 -16.21 7.92
N PHE A 50 -0.13 -14.92 8.17
CA PHE A 50 -0.79 -14.20 9.24
C PHE A 50 -2.31 -14.08 9.00
N ILE A 51 -2.73 -13.66 7.81
CA ILE A 51 -4.14 -13.53 7.44
C ILE A 51 -4.84 -14.90 7.53
N ASP A 52 -4.25 -15.95 6.95
CA ASP A 52 -4.76 -17.32 7.02
C ASP A 52 -4.92 -17.78 8.48
N CYS A 53 -3.99 -17.38 9.37
CA CYS A 53 -4.11 -17.67 10.79
C CYS A 53 -5.27 -16.93 11.45
N MET A 54 -5.50 -15.66 11.10
CA MET A 54 -6.61 -14.87 11.66
C MET A 54 -7.96 -15.46 11.21
N GLU A 55 -8.09 -15.78 9.93
CA GLU A 55 -9.30 -16.41 9.39
C GLU A 55 -9.58 -17.76 10.06
N LYS A 56 -8.55 -18.59 10.27
CA LYS A 56 -8.68 -19.86 11.02
C LYS A 56 -9.08 -19.69 12.48
N LEU A 57 -8.80 -18.54 13.09
CA LEU A 57 -9.23 -18.18 14.44
C LEU A 57 -10.65 -17.58 14.47
N GLY A 58 -11.35 -17.53 13.33
CA GLY A 58 -12.68 -16.95 13.22
C GLY A 58 -12.68 -15.41 13.26
N VAL A 59 -11.55 -14.78 12.94
CA VAL A 59 -11.45 -13.32 12.83
C VAL A 59 -11.94 -12.87 11.45
N ASN A 60 -12.80 -11.85 11.44
CA ASN A 60 -13.29 -11.23 10.22
C ASN A 60 -12.23 -10.28 9.64
N VAL A 61 -11.63 -10.61 8.50
CA VAL A 61 -10.63 -9.75 7.86
C VAL A 61 -11.32 -8.72 6.94
N LYS A 62 -11.10 -7.44 7.17
CA LYS A 62 -11.63 -6.32 6.38
C LYS A 62 -10.48 -5.47 5.84
N THR A 63 -10.35 -5.37 4.51
CA THR A 63 -9.41 -4.43 3.89
C THR A 63 -9.98 -3.01 3.93
N LEU A 64 -9.18 -2.08 4.46
CA LEU A 64 -9.45 -0.64 4.40
C LEU A 64 -8.14 0.08 4.10
N HIS A 65 -7.75 0.10 2.83
CA HIS A 65 -6.51 0.73 2.36
C HIS A 65 -6.81 1.90 1.42
N THR A 66 -6.10 3.01 1.61
CA THR A 66 -6.06 4.13 0.69
C THR A 66 -4.65 4.25 0.10
N SER A 67 -4.55 4.40 -1.23
CA SER A 67 -3.28 4.65 -1.90
C SER A 67 -2.63 5.94 -1.38
N GLY A 68 -1.32 5.91 -1.12
CA GLY A 68 -0.52 7.10 -0.87
C GLY A 68 0.01 7.78 -2.15
N HIS A 69 -0.18 7.15 -3.31
CA HIS A 69 0.24 7.72 -4.60
C HIS A 69 -0.85 8.58 -5.23
N ALA A 70 -0.42 9.65 -5.91
CA ALA A 70 -1.29 10.49 -6.72
C ALA A 70 -1.99 9.66 -7.81
N ASP A 71 -3.29 9.87 -7.97
CA ASP A 71 -4.05 9.28 -9.05
C ASP A 71 -3.86 10.07 -10.37
N LEU A 72 -4.46 9.57 -11.45
CA LEU A 72 -4.32 10.18 -12.76
C LEU A 72 -4.82 11.65 -12.80
N PRO A 73 -6.00 11.99 -12.24
CA PRO A 73 -6.42 13.39 -12.13
C PRO A 73 -5.43 14.27 -11.37
N ALA A 74 -4.89 13.81 -10.24
CA ALA A 74 -3.91 14.57 -9.48
C ALA A 74 -2.60 14.79 -10.27
N LEU A 75 -2.14 13.77 -11.00
CA LEU A 75 -0.97 13.90 -11.87
C LEU A 75 -1.22 14.86 -13.04
N GLN A 76 -2.37 14.78 -13.71
CA GLN A 76 -2.74 15.74 -14.76
C GLN A 76 -2.81 17.16 -14.21
N HIS A 77 -3.42 17.35 -13.04
CA HIS A 77 -3.48 18.64 -12.37
C HIS A 77 -2.08 19.22 -12.10
N MET A 78 -1.13 18.37 -11.67
CA MET A 78 0.26 18.77 -11.48
C MET A 78 0.90 19.24 -12.79
N VAL A 79 0.70 18.51 -13.89
CA VAL A 79 1.19 18.88 -15.22
C VAL A 79 0.60 20.21 -15.67
N ASP A 80 -0.71 20.38 -15.54
CA ASP A 80 -1.43 21.59 -15.94
C ASP A 80 -0.97 22.82 -15.15
N LYS A 81 -0.62 22.65 -13.87
CA LYS A 81 -0.15 23.75 -13.02
C LYS A 81 1.31 24.10 -13.23
N LEU A 82 2.16 23.10 -13.46
CA LEU A 82 3.61 23.32 -13.61
C LEU A 82 4.01 23.67 -15.04
N GLN A 83 3.21 23.30 -16.04
CA GLN A 83 3.52 23.48 -17.46
C GLN A 83 4.97 23.08 -17.80
N PRO A 84 5.39 21.84 -17.47
CA PRO A 84 6.78 21.42 -17.65
C PRO A 84 7.13 21.33 -19.14
N LYS A 85 8.37 21.67 -19.49
CA LYS A 85 8.86 21.46 -20.87
C LYS A 85 8.98 19.98 -21.24
N THR A 86 9.38 19.16 -20.25
CA THR A 86 9.60 17.72 -20.40
C THR A 86 9.20 17.01 -19.10
N LEU A 87 8.53 15.87 -19.22
CA LEU A 87 8.25 14.96 -18.12
C LEU A 87 9.26 13.82 -18.08
N PHE A 88 9.77 13.54 -16.88
CA PHE A 88 10.65 12.41 -16.59
C PHE A 88 9.93 11.47 -15.61
N PRO A 89 9.24 10.41 -16.09
CA PRO A 89 8.54 9.49 -15.21
C PRO A 89 9.55 8.70 -14.37
N ILE A 90 9.43 8.79 -13.05
CA ILE A 90 10.22 8.03 -12.08
C ILE A 90 9.31 7.14 -11.23
N HIS A 91 9.87 6.09 -10.62
CA HIS A 91 9.14 5.18 -9.73
C HIS A 91 7.89 4.55 -10.36
N THR A 92 7.97 4.17 -11.63
CA THR A 92 6.90 3.51 -12.40
C THR A 92 7.48 2.38 -13.25
N PHE A 93 6.74 1.27 -13.39
CA PHE A 93 7.04 0.22 -14.38
C PHE A 93 6.48 0.53 -15.76
N HIS A 94 5.69 1.60 -15.87
CA HIS A 94 4.96 1.98 -17.08
C HIS A 94 5.20 3.45 -17.46
N PRO A 95 6.46 3.85 -17.72
CA PRO A 95 6.76 5.24 -18.09
C PRO A 95 6.08 5.66 -19.40
N GLU A 96 5.76 4.72 -20.29
CA GLU A 96 4.99 4.96 -21.52
C GLU A 96 3.59 5.55 -21.27
N LYS A 97 2.97 5.24 -20.13
CA LYS A 97 1.63 5.76 -19.82
C LYS A 97 1.61 7.26 -19.57
N PHE A 98 2.76 7.88 -19.32
CA PHE A 98 2.86 9.32 -19.08
C PHE A 98 2.74 10.15 -20.37
N GLU A 99 2.87 9.54 -21.55
CA GLU A 99 2.65 10.21 -22.85
C GLU A 99 1.25 10.80 -22.97
N ARG A 100 0.31 10.30 -22.16
CA ARG A 100 -1.06 10.80 -22.08
C ARG A 100 -1.21 12.24 -21.56
N PHE A 101 -0.20 12.78 -20.90
CA PHE A 101 -0.28 14.11 -20.26
C PHE A 101 -0.04 15.27 -21.24
N GLY A 102 0.18 14.97 -22.54
CA GLY A 102 0.25 16.00 -23.60
C GLY A 102 1.52 16.84 -23.60
N VAL A 103 2.52 16.46 -22.81
CA VAL A 103 3.85 17.07 -22.73
C VAL A 103 4.91 16.06 -23.14
N PRO A 104 6.04 16.50 -23.73
CA PRO A 104 7.14 15.60 -24.10
C PRO A 104 7.56 14.73 -22.91
N VAL A 105 7.67 13.42 -23.14
CA VAL A 105 8.05 12.46 -22.11
C VAL A 105 9.41 11.86 -22.44
N GLN A 106 10.36 12.00 -21.52
CA GLN A 106 11.67 11.37 -21.61
C GLN A 106 11.73 10.19 -20.65
N LYS A 107 11.92 8.99 -21.21
CA LYS A 107 12.15 7.76 -20.45
C LYS A 107 13.65 7.67 -20.18
N LEU A 108 14.03 7.56 -18.91
CA LEU A 108 15.41 7.42 -18.49
C LEU A 108 15.69 5.99 -18.06
N GLU A 109 16.94 5.56 -18.27
CA GLU A 109 17.44 4.29 -17.75
C GLU A 109 18.19 4.51 -16.45
N ASP A 110 18.07 3.55 -15.53
CA ASP A 110 18.75 3.59 -14.24
C ASP A 110 20.27 3.71 -14.43
N GLY A 111 20.87 4.67 -13.70
CA GLY A 111 22.31 4.92 -13.72
C GLY A 111 22.83 5.73 -14.92
N LYS A 112 21.98 6.14 -15.86
CA LYS A 112 22.37 7.03 -16.96
C LYS A 112 22.04 8.49 -16.64
N ALA A 113 23.03 9.37 -16.83
CA ALA A 113 22.83 10.81 -16.71
C ALA A 113 22.10 11.36 -17.94
N TYR A 114 21.24 12.37 -17.75
CA TYR A 114 20.59 13.12 -18.81
C TYR A 114 21.07 14.57 -18.77
N ASP A 115 21.56 15.06 -19.91
CA ASP A 115 22.00 16.44 -20.06
C ASP A 115 20.82 17.30 -20.49
N LEU A 116 20.49 18.33 -19.70
CA LEU A 116 19.40 19.26 -19.98
C LEU A 116 19.79 20.36 -20.97
N SER A 117 21.07 20.49 -21.33
CA SER A 117 21.53 21.50 -22.28
C SER A 117 21.19 21.18 -23.75
N VAL A 118 20.78 19.93 -24.01
CA VAL A 118 20.43 19.43 -25.36
C VAL A 118 18.92 19.29 -25.58
N SER A 119 18.09 19.79 -24.65
CA SER A 119 16.62 19.67 -24.65
C SER A 119 15.89 21.01 -24.72
#